data_AF-A0A496QP03-F1
#
_entry.id   AF-A0A496QP03-F1
#
_cell.length_a   1.000
_cell.length_b   1.000
_cell.length_c   1.000
_cell.angle_alpha   90.00
_cell.angle_beta   90.00
_cell.angle_gamma   90.00
#
_symmetry.space_group_name_H-M   'P 1'
#
loop_
_entity.id
_entity.type
_entity.pdbx_description
1 polymer ?
#
loop_
_entity_poly.entity_id
_entity_poly.type
_entity_poly.pdbx_seq_one_letter_code
_entity_poly.pdbx_strand_id
1 'polypeptide(L)'
;MNAIIAGRVQEIKKLLREPVVFFILLFCFILLINFVAYPLYSVFRESLRNEVGEFVGLKNYLYFISSPYFRKVLYDTFLITTLATLGALLTGTIFAFGITRTDMPLKSFFMVMAILPMITPPFVNAFSFILLLGRHGIINIFLQNTLGFKFIIYGKHGVIISQMITTFPLGFLITSAAFSGIDTSMEDSAYDLGAKDLRVLRTITFPLITPALMAAALLIYMTNLSAFGAPALLGGGLSVLAVEAVMQTLGVMDWGMGTTISIILLVPSFLLFYLQNSYKKRRSYVTVTGKPAHVEIRSTPLKIKLPIVIFCSIISVVIITLYVTVFLGGFARVWGVDNSFTLDHYRLIFANAFKSIRNSIWMASLGAVSATLLGLVISYFMVRRRFPGKKVMDFLGTLPYAVPGTMMGLGFVVAFNRPPLILTGTAIIIILDYTFRRMPFGFRTGVATLKQIDISLEEVSADLGAPWPYTFRRVILPLLKPAFIAGVTFAFIRAITELTSTIFLVTPRWRVMAVDIYNFVEAGSLGAAAAMSSLLMFIVVTLIMILYKASGATMSIFRL
;
A
#
# COMPACT_ATOMS: atom_id res chain seq x y z
N MET A 1 -16.44 -26.97 28.63
CA MET A 1 -15.93 -27.52 27.35
C MET A 1 -17.03 -28.12 26.50
N ASN A 2 -17.90 -28.98 27.05
CA ASN A 2 -18.99 -29.65 26.32
C ASN A 2 -20.03 -28.71 25.68
N ALA A 3 -20.41 -27.60 26.35
CA ALA A 3 -21.36 -26.63 25.78
C ALA A 3 -20.81 -25.87 24.55
N ILE A 4 -19.50 -25.57 24.52
CA ILE A 4 -18.84 -24.91 23.39
C ILE A 4 -18.77 -25.85 22.19
N ILE A 5 -18.47 -27.13 22.43
CA ILE A 5 -18.42 -28.16 21.39
C ILE A 5 -19.83 -28.41 20.84
N ALA A 6 -20.85 -28.55 21.70
CA ALA A 6 -22.25 -28.71 21.28
C ALA A 6 -22.74 -27.52 20.44
N GLY A 7 -22.42 -26.29 20.84
CA GLY A 7 -22.74 -25.09 20.06
C GLY A 7 -22.10 -25.07 18.67
N ARG A 8 -20.82 -25.46 18.56
CA ARG A 8 -20.13 -25.57 17.26
C ARG A 8 -20.73 -26.66 16.37
N VAL A 9 -21.10 -27.80 16.95
CA VAL A 9 -21.77 -28.90 16.21
C VAL A 9 -23.12 -28.44 15.67
N GLN A 10 -23.87 -27.65 16.43
CA GLN A 10 -25.16 -27.12 15.99
C GLN A 10 -25.01 -26.08 14.86
N GLU A 11 -23.97 -25.24 14.90
CA GLU A 11 -23.63 -24.32 13.79
C GLU A 11 -23.27 -25.08 12.51
N ILE A 12 -22.46 -26.14 12.62
CA ILE A 12 -22.13 -27.00 11.47
C ILE A 12 -23.39 -27.66 10.90
N LYS A 13 -24.27 -28.20 11.77
CA LYS A 13 -25.54 -28.80 11.32
C LYS A 13 -26.45 -27.79 10.60
N LYS A 14 -26.47 -26.52 11.02
CA LYS A 14 -27.19 -25.46 10.29
C LYS A 14 -26.58 -25.16 8.93
N LEU A 15 -25.25 -25.09 8.83
CA LEU A 15 -24.56 -24.85 7.56
C LEU A 15 -24.71 -26.03 6.58
N LEU A 16 -24.72 -27.26 7.08
CA LEU A 16 -24.94 -28.46 6.24
C LEU A 16 -26.34 -28.50 5.62
N ARG A 17 -27.32 -27.78 6.17
CA ARG A 17 -28.65 -27.59 5.56
C ARG A 17 -28.64 -26.60 4.39
N GLU A 18 -27.60 -25.77 4.26
CA GLU A 18 -27.37 -24.84 3.15
C GLU A 18 -26.09 -25.25 2.39
N PRO A 19 -26.13 -26.31 1.55
CA PRO A 19 -24.92 -26.94 1.00
C PRO A 19 -24.04 -25.96 0.20
N VAL A 20 -24.67 -25.05 -0.55
CA VAL A 20 -23.94 -24.04 -1.33
C VAL A 20 -23.12 -23.10 -0.44
N VAL A 21 -23.69 -22.65 0.68
CA VAL A 21 -23.04 -21.75 1.63
C VAL A 21 -21.87 -22.45 2.31
N PHE A 22 -22.04 -23.73 2.67
CA PHE A 22 -20.96 -24.55 3.22
C PHE A 22 -19.80 -24.73 2.23
N PHE A 23 -20.07 -25.08 0.97
CA PHE A 23 -19.02 -25.28 -0.03
C PHE A 23 -18.26 -24.00 -0.36
N ILE A 24 -18.94 -22.85 -0.44
CA ILE A 24 -18.26 -21.57 -0.67
C ILE A 24 -17.38 -21.21 0.53
N LEU A 25 -17.88 -21.40 1.75
CA LEU A 25 -17.08 -21.16 2.96
C LEU A 25 -15.84 -22.06 3.00
N LEU A 26 -16.00 -23.35 2.70
CA LEU A 26 -14.89 -24.31 2.61
C LEU A 26 -13.88 -23.90 1.53
N PHE A 27 -14.37 -23.49 0.35
CA PHE A 27 -13.53 -23.00 -0.73
C PHE A 27 -12.73 -21.75 -0.31
N CYS A 28 -13.34 -20.79 0.39
CA CYS A 28 -12.62 -19.65 0.95
C CYS A 28 -11.51 -20.08 1.92
N PHE A 29 -11.77 -21.05 2.80
CA PHE A 29 -10.73 -21.59 3.68
C PHE A 29 -9.59 -22.26 2.92
N ILE A 30 -9.91 -23.07 1.91
CA ILE A 30 -8.91 -23.74 1.06
C ILE A 30 -8.02 -22.69 0.38
N LEU A 31 -8.62 -21.64 -0.19
CA LEU A 31 -7.88 -20.55 -0.81
C LEU A 31 -6.96 -19.83 0.18
N LEU A 32 -7.47 -19.45 1.36
CA LEU A 32 -6.67 -18.77 2.38
C LEU A 32 -5.53 -19.67 2.90
N ILE A 33 -5.77 -20.96 3.11
CA ILE A 33 -4.73 -21.89 3.54
C ILE A 33 -3.66 -22.04 2.46
N ASN A 34 -4.05 -22.26 1.20
CA ASN A 34 -3.10 -22.52 0.13
C ASN A 34 -2.32 -21.28 -0.31
N PHE A 35 -2.94 -20.09 -0.32
CA PHE A 35 -2.30 -18.89 -0.90
C PHE A 35 -1.94 -17.81 0.13
N VAL A 36 -2.25 -18.04 1.41
CA VAL A 36 -1.78 -17.17 2.50
C VAL A 36 -0.95 -17.98 3.50
N ALA A 37 -1.50 -19.03 4.11
CA ALA A 37 -0.78 -19.76 5.16
C ALA A 37 0.42 -20.56 4.61
N TYR A 38 0.22 -21.30 3.51
CA TYR A 38 1.24 -22.18 2.94
C TYR A 38 2.48 -21.44 2.37
N PRO A 39 2.36 -20.29 1.67
CA PRO A 39 3.51 -19.47 1.30
C PRO A 39 4.34 -19.03 2.50
N LEU A 40 3.69 -18.54 3.57
CA LEU A 40 4.40 -18.09 4.78
C LEU A 40 5.08 -19.25 5.50
N TYR A 41 4.41 -20.40 5.60
CA TYR A 41 5.00 -21.62 6.11
C TYR A 41 6.20 -22.07 5.28
N SER A 42 6.11 -21.95 3.95
CA SER A 42 7.19 -22.33 3.03
C SER A 42 8.42 -21.44 3.21
N VAL A 43 8.25 -20.13 3.40
CA VAL A 43 9.37 -19.22 3.78
C VAL A 43 9.99 -19.66 5.11
N PHE A 44 9.18 -19.95 6.12
CA PHE A 44 9.66 -20.43 7.43
C PHE A 44 10.42 -21.76 7.34
N ARG A 45 9.96 -22.69 6.51
CA ARG A 45 10.65 -23.96 6.30
C ARG A 45 12.00 -23.75 5.60
N GLU A 46 12.02 -22.87 4.60
CA GLU A 46 13.22 -22.63 3.80
C GLU A 46 14.29 -21.83 4.56
N SER A 47 13.90 -20.96 5.49
CA SER A 47 14.86 -20.22 6.32
C SER A 47 15.70 -21.08 7.26
N LEU A 48 15.27 -22.33 7.49
CA LEU A 48 15.99 -23.32 8.29
C LEU A 48 16.95 -24.17 7.44
N ARG A 49 17.14 -23.82 6.16
CA ARG A 49 18.00 -24.55 5.21
C ARG A 49 19.17 -23.70 4.74
N ASN A 50 20.26 -24.34 4.33
CA ASN A 50 21.40 -23.67 3.70
C ASN A 50 21.20 -23.47 2.19
N GLU A 51 22.19 -22.87 1.53
CA GLU A 51 22.24 -22.64 0.08
C GLU A 51 22.04 -23.92 -0.75
N VAL A 52 22.43 -25.08 -0.22
CA VAL A 52 22.34 -26.39 -0.90
C VAL A 52 21.02 -27.11 -0.58
N GLY A 53 20.17 -26.53 0.29
CA GLY A 53 18.86 -27.05 0.67
C GLY A 53 18.87 -28.04 1.85
N GLU A 54 20.00 -28.23 2.53
CA GLU A 54 20.11 -29.06 3.72
C GLU A 54 19.56 -28.35 4.95
N PHE A 55 18.94 -29.08 5.87
CA PHE A 55 18.45 -28.53 7.12
C PHE A 55 19.60 -28.16 8.06
N VAL A 56 19.70 -26.88 8.40
CA VAL A 56 20.75 -26.31 9.27
C VAL A 56 20.20 -25.70 10.56
N GLY A 57 18.90 -25.80 10.80
CA GLY A 57 18.24 -25.24 11.99
C GLY A 57 18.36 -23.71 12.03
N LEU A 58 18.82 -23.15 13.15
CA LEU A 58 18.88 -21.70 13.36
C LEU A 58 20.20 -21.04 12.90
N LYS A 59 21.06 -21.75 12.15
CA LYS A 59 22.38 -21.22 11.75
C LYS A 59 22.28 -19.91 10.95
N ASN A 60 21.32 -19.77 10.05
CA ASN A 60 21.13 -18.53 9.27
C ASN A 60 20.78 -17.34 10.17
N TYR A 61 19.94 -17.55 11.18
CA TYR A 61 19.58 -16.52 12.16
C TYR A 61 20.78 -16.13 13.04
N LEU A 62 21.57 -17.11 13.46
CA LEU A 62 22.80 -16.87 14.22
C LEU A 62 23.79 -16.05 13.39
N TYR A 63 23.99 -16.44 12.13
CA TYR A 63 24.86 -15.72 11.19
C TYR A 63 24.39 -14.29 10.94
N PHE A 64 23.09 -14.09 10.76
CA PHE A 64 22.49 -12.75 10.63
C PHE A 64 22.81 -11.86 11.83
N ILE A 65 22.65 -12.39 13.05
CA ILE A 65 22.87 -11.61 14.29
C ILE A 65 24.37 -11.38 14.55
N SER A 66 25.22 -12.37 14.25
CA SER A 66 26.67 -12.26 14.50
C SER A 66 27.37 -11.35 13.49
N SER A 67 26.91 -11.31 12.24
CA SER A 67 27.52 -10.54 11.17
C SER A 67 27.43 -9.03 11.42
N PRO A 68 28.56 -8.29 11.42
CA PRO A 68 28.54 -6.82 11.49
C PRO A 68 27.78 -6.19 10.31
N TYR A 69 27.84 -6.82 9.13
CA TYR A 69 27.15 -6.36 7.93
C TYR A 69 25.62 -6.38 8.12
N PHE A 70 25.04 -7.53 8.50
CA PHE A 70 23.59 -7.64 8.68
C PHE A 70 23.08 -6.81 9.85
N ARG A 71 23.87 -6.64 10.93
CA ARG A 71 23.55 -5.69 12.00
C ARG A 71 23.46 -4.24 11.51
N LYS A 72 24.36 -3.83 10.61
CA LYS A 72 24.30 -2.51 9.97
C LYS A 72 23.06 -2.38 9.07
N VAL A 73 22.78 -3.39 8.24
CA VAL A 73 21.57 -3.42 7.39
C VAL A 73 20.29 -3.32 8.23
N LEU A 74 20.22 -4.03 9.35
CA LEU A 74 19.11 -3.97 10.30
C LEU A 74 18.95 -2.55 10.88
N TYR A 75 20.04 -1.97 11.37
CA TYR A 75 20.04 -0.61 11.91
C TYR A 75 19.60 0.43 10.86
N ASP A 76 20.19 0.37 9.67
CA ASP A 76 19.88 1.29 8.57
C ASP A 76 18.41 1.16 8.14
N THR A 77 17.88 -0.06 8.11
CA THR A 77 16.45 -0.31 7.82
C THR A 77 15.55 0.37 8.85
N PHE A 78 15.82 0.17 10.15
CA PHE A 78 15.00 0.78 11.21
C PHE A 78 15.13 2.30 11.23
N LEU A 79 16.33 2.84 11.06
CA LEU A 79 16.59 4.28 11.04
C LEU A 79 15.86 4.95 9.87
N ILE A 80 16.07 4.45 8.64
CA ILE A 80 15.45 4.98 7.43
C ILE A 80 13.92 4.91 7.53
N THR A 81 13.38 3.75 7.89
CA THR A 81 11.94 3.54 7.99
C THR A 81 11.30 4.48 9.02
N THR A 82 11.94 4.65 10.18
CA THR A 82 11.43 5.51 11.25
C THR A 82 11.44 6.99 10.82
N LEU A 83 12.56 7.48 10.29
CA LEU A 83 12.68 8.88 9.86
C LEU A 83 11.76 9.20 8.68
N ALA A 84 11.67 8.31 7.69
CA ALA A 84 10.73 8.46 6.57
C ALA A 84 9.28 8.48 7.05
N THR A 85 8.93 7.65 8.03
CA THR A 85 7.58 7.60 8.61
C THR A 85 7.23 8.87 9.36
N LEU A 86 8.14 9.37 10.20
CA LEU A 86 7.93 10.62 10.94
C LEU A 86 7.79 11.80 9.97
N GLY A 87 8.65 11.88 8.95
CA GLY A 87 8.54 12.89 7.91
C GLY A 87 7.21 12.82 7.16
N ALA A 88 6.80 11.62 6.72
CA ALA A 88 5.55 11.42 5.99
C ALA A 88 4.32 11.76 6.85
N LEU A 89 4.32 11.34 8.11
CA LEU A 89 3.24 11.66 9.04
C LEU A 89 3.15 13.16 9.29
N LEU A 90 4.28 13.82 9.50
CA LEU A 90 4.34 15.27 9.72
C LEU A 90 3.81 16.02 8.49
N THR A 91 4.34 15.73 7.30
CA THR A 91 3.89 16.35 6.05
C THR A 91 2.41 16.10 5.80
N GLY A 92 1.94 14.86 5.95
CA GLY A 92 0.53 14.52 5.79
C GLY A 92 -0.38 15.24 6.78
N THR A 93 0.04 15.36 8.04
CA THR A 93 -0.71 16.06 9.09
C THR A 93 -0.79 17.57 8.82
N ILE A 94 0.29 18.19 8.34
CA ILE A 94 0.31 19.62 7.98
C ILE A 94 -0.65 19.90 6.82
N PHE A 95 -0.61 19.06 5.76
CA PHE A 95 -1.58 19.18 4.65
C PHE A 95 -3.01 18.99 5.13
N ALA A 96 -3.27 17.99 5.96
CA ALA A 96 -4.60 17.70 6.48
C ALA A 96 -5.13 18.84 7.35
N PHE A 97 -4.30 19.35 8.28
CA PHE A 97 -4.63 20.47 9.14
C PHE A 97 -4.90 21.74 8.32
N GLY A 98 -4.03 22.06 7.35
CA GLY A 98 -4.23 23.21 6.47
C GLY A 98 -5.57 23.14 5.72
N ILE A 99 -5.86 22.01 5.07
CA ILE A 99 -7.04 21.87 4.22
C ILE A 99 -8.34 21.86 5.04
N THR A 100 -8.36 21.13 6.17
CA THR A 100 -9.59 20.89 6.95
C THR A 100 -9.84 21.91 8.04
N ARG A 101 -8.79 22.47 8.66
CA ARG A 101 -8.90 23.32 9.86
C ARG A 101 -8.55 24.78 9.65
N THR A 102 -8.04 25.17 8.48
CA THR A 102 -7.71 26.58 8.18
C THR A 102 -8.44 27.10 6.96
N ASP A 103 -8.49 28.42 6.79
CA ASP A 103 -9.04 29.11 5.62
C ASP A 103 -8.00 29.27 4.49
N MET A 104 -7.06 28.32 4.35
CA MET A 104 -6.02 28.38 3.32
C MET A 104 -6.60 28.48 1.90
N PRO A 105 -6.02 29.29 1.00
CA PRO A 105 -6.45 29.36 -0.39
C PRO A 105 -6.09 28.07 -1.14
N LEU A 106 -6.72 27.85 -2.32
CA LEU A 106 -6.39 26.76 -3.24
C LEU A 106 -6.47 25.34 -2.63
N LYS A 107 -7.38 25.11 -1.67
CA LYS A 107 -7.53 23.81 -0.99
C LYS A 107 -7.64 22.62 -1.95
N SER A 108 -8.43 22.76 -3.01
CA SER A 108 -8.61 21.71 -4.01
C SER A 108 -7.29 21.34 -4.72
N PHE A 109 -6.44 22.34 -5.00
CA PHE A 109 -5.13 22.09 -5.61
C PHE A 109 -4.22 21.33 -4.63
N PHE A 110 -4.10 21.77 -3.38
CA PHE A 110 -3.27 21.09 -2.38
C PHE A 110 -3.78 19.68 -2.08
N MET A 111 -5.09 19.46 -2.13
CA MET A 111 -5.68 18.14 -1.97
C MET A 111 -5.28 17.20 -3.13
N VAL A 112 -5.32 17.68 -4.38
CA VAL A 112 -4.81 16.92 -5.54
C VAL A 112 -3.34 16.58 -5.35
N MET A 113 -2.51 17.56 -5.00
CA MET A 113 -1.08 17.37 -4.80
C MET A 113 -0.78 16.40 -3.66
N ALA A 114 -1.58 16.40 -2.59
CA ALA A 114 -1.42 15.47 -1.48
C ALA A 114 -1.72 14.00 -1.86
N ILE A 115 -2.62 13.77 -2.81
CA ILE A 115 -3.04 12.43 -3.22
C ILE A 115 -2.17 11.89 -4.36
N LEU A 116 -1.65 12.77 -5.22
CA LEU A 116 -0.95 12.41 -6.46
C LEU A 116 0.17 11.37 -6.26
N PRO A 117 1.08 11.49 -5.27
CA PRO A 117 2.16 10.49 -5.02
C PRO A 117 1.68 9.09 -4.67
N MET A 118 0.42 8.92 -4.27
CA MET A 118 -0.16 7.60 -4.00
C MET A 118 -0.51 6.86 -5.30
N ILE A 119 -0.71 7.60 -6.39
CA ILE A 119 -1.10 7.07 -7.70
C ILE A 119 0.13 6.56 -8.46
N THR A 120 1.31 7.13 -8.19
CA THR A 120 2.57 6.70 -8.81
C THR A 120 3.21 5.52 -8.08
N PRO A 121 3.91 4.63 -8.81
CA PRO A 121 4.72 3.63 -8.17
C PRO A 121 5.80 4.27 -7.28
N PRO A 122 6.05 3.74 -6.06
CA PRO A 122 7.07 4.25 -5.15
C PRO A 122 8.46 4.43 -5.77
N PHE A 123 8.86 3.47 -6.61
CA PHE A 123 10.18 3.51 -7.25
C PHE A 123 10.26 4.54 -8.37
N VAL A 124 9.13 4.92 -8.99
CA VAL A 124 9.11 6.01 -9.99
C VAL A 124 9.46 7.32 -9.31
N ASN A 125 8.95 7.58 -8.10
CA ASN A 125 9.35 8.78 -7.33
C ASN A 125 10.85 8.78 -7.01
N ALA A 126 11.42 7.62 -6.63
CA ALA A 126 12.86 7.50 -6.42
C ALA A 126 13.68 7.77 -7.70
N PHE A 127 13.21 7.23 -8.83
CA PHE A 127 13.78 7.48 -10.15
C PHE A 127 13.66 8.96 -10.57
N SER A 128 12.55 9.63 -10.30
CA SER A 128 12.39 11.07 -10.53
C SER A 128 13.46 11.88 -9.78
N PHE A 129 13.79 11.48 -8.55
CA PHE A 129 14.87 12.11 -7.79
C PHE A 129 16.24 11.88 -8.42
N ILE A 130 16.48 10.72 -9.06
CA ILE A 130 17.72 10.47 -9.83
C ILE A 130 17.80 11.41 -11.04
N LEU A 131 16.71 11.59 -11.77
CA LEU A 131 16.67 12.52 -12.91
C LEU A 131 16.90 13.98 -12.47
N LEU A 132 16.47 14.37 -11.27
CA LEU A 132 16.62 15.75 -10.79
C LEU A 132 17.97 16.02 -10.08
N LEU A 133 18.35 15.13 -9.18
CA LEU A 133 19.43 15.30 -8.21
C LEU A 133 20.50 14.19 -8.33
N GLY A 134 20.46 13.39 -9.39
CA GLY A 134 21.53 12.46 -9.73
C GLY A 134 22.77 13.19 -10.27
N ARG A 135 23.79 12.43 -10.68
CA ARG A 135 25.09 12.99 -11.12
C ARG A 135 24.98 13.97 -12.30
N HIS A 136 24.03 13.71 -13.21
CA HIS A 136 23.68 14.55 -14.36
C HIS A 136 22.25 15.13 -14.22
N GLY A 137 21.74 15.26 -13.00
CA GLY A 137 20.40 15.80 -12.79
C GLY A 137 20.33 17.29 -13.07
N ILE A 138 19.20 17.78 -13.60
CA ILE A 138 19.03 19.19 -14.01
C ILE A 138 19.36 20.14 -12.85
N ILE A 139 18.85 19.84 -11.64
CA ILE A 139 19.10 20.68 -10.47
C ILE A 139 20.57 20.62 -10.07
N ASN A 140 21.21 19.46 -10.14
CA ASN A 140 22.62 19.34 -9.79
C ASN A 140 23.55 20.04 -10.79
N ILE A 141 23.21 20.03 -12.08
CA ILE A 141 23.96 20.79 -13.10
C ILE A 141 23.82 22.29 -12.82
N PHE A 142 22.59 22.75 -12.53
CA PHE A 142 22.35 24.13 -12.14
C PHE A 142 23.12 24.53 -10.87
N LEU A 143 23.03 23.75 -9.79
CA LEU A 143 23.76 23.99 -8.54
C LEU A 143 25.27 23.99 -8.74
N GLN A 144 25.80 23.09 -9.56
CA GLN A 144 27.22 23.06 -9.88
C GLN A 144 27.65 24.34 -10.63
N ASN A 145 26.88 24.77 -11.62
CA ASN A 145 27.22 25.94 -12.44
C ASN A 145 27.05 27.26 -11.68
N THR A 146 26.10 27.34 -10.76
CA THR A 146 25.80 28.59 -10.02
C THR A 146 26.52 28.68 -8.67
N LEU A 147 26.59 27.57 -7.92
CA LEU A 147 27.06 27.54 -6.53
C LEU A 147 28.32 26.67 -6.33
N GLY A 148 28.80 25.99 -7.37
CA GLY A 148 30.04 25.20 -7.31
C GLY A 148 29.95 23.88 -6.53
N PHE A 149 28.76 23.46 -6.06
CA PHE A 149 28.58 22.21 -5.32
C PHE A 149 27.55 21.28 -5.97
N LYS A 150 27.67 19.96 -5.68
CA LYS A 150 26.70 18.94 -6.11
C LYS A 150 26.02 18.30 -4.91
N PHE A 151 24.70 18.21 -4.95
CA PHE A 151 23.95 17.44 -3.97
C PHE A 151 23.97 15.96 -4.34
N ILE A 152 24.56 15.11 -3.50
CA ILE A 152 24.56 13.66 -3.74
C ILE A 152 23.24 13.10 -3.23
N ILE A 153 22.28 12.78 -4.11
CA ILE A 153 20.99 12.20 -3.67
C ILE A 153 21.14 10.77 -3.14
N TYR A 154 22.17 10.05 -3.58
CA TYR A 154 22.39 8.66 -3.19
C TYR A 154 22.81 8.56 -1.70
N GLY A 155 22.23 7.59 -0.99
CA GLY A 155 22.45 7.34 0.43
C GLY A 155 21.16 7.39 1.24
N LYS A 156 21.31 7.31 2.58
CA LYS A 156 20.18 7.21 3.53
C LYS A 156 19.14 8.33 3.34
N HIS A 157 19.60 9.56 3.16
CA HIS A 157 18.75 10.74 3.02
C HIS A 157 17.90 10.73 1.76
N GLY A 158 18.44 10.29 0.61
CA GLY A 158 17.66 10.14 -0.62
C GLY A 158 16.54 9.14 -0.46
N VAL A 159 16.84 7.99 0.17
CA VAL A 159 15.83 6.96 0.48
C VAL A 159 14.76 7.52 1.41
N ILE A 160 15.15 8.22 2.48
CA ILE A 160 14.22 8.83 3.45
C ILE A 160 13.28 9.84 2.76
N ILE A 161 13.82 10.76 1.96
CA ILE A 161 13.03 11.80 1.26
C ILE A 161 12.09 11.16 0.24
N SER A 162 12.58 10.17 -0.52
CA SER A 162 11.77 9.47 -1.51
C SER A 162 10.60 8.71 -0.88
N GLN A 163 10.87 7.96 0.20
CA GLN A 163 9.85 7.25 0.95
C GLN A 163 8.86 8.21 1.62
N MET A 164 9.35 9.32 2.17
CA MET A 164 8.51 10.38 2.75
C MET A 164 7.49 10.91 1.74
N ILE A 165 7.95 11.37 0.57
CA ILE A 165 7.08 11.92 -0.48
C ILE A 165 6.10 10.86 -1.01
N THR A 166 6.54 9.60 -1.08
CA THR A 166 5.68 8.51 -1.55
C THR A 166 4.58 8.15 -0.56
N THR A 167 4.86 8.22 0.75
CA THR A 167 3.95 7.68 1.78
C THR A 167 3.19 8.71 2.60
N PHE A 168 3.54 10.00 2.53
CA PHE A 168 2.74 11.05 3.19
C PHE A 168 1.26 11.12 2.75
N PRO A 169 0.84 10.72 1.53
CA PRO A 169 -0.58 10.70 1.17
C PRO A 169 -1.41 9.81 2.10
N LEU A 170 -0.84 8.71 2.61
CA LEU A 170 -1.51 7.85 3.59
C LEU A 170 -1.71 8.60 4.92
N GLY A 171 -0.72 9.37 5.34
CA GLY A 171 -0.80 10.25 6.50
C GLY A 171 -1.89 11.30 6.30
N PHE A 172 -1.90 11.98 5.15
CA PHE A 172 -2.89 12.98 4.79
C PHE A 172 -4.32 12.43 4.84
N LEU A 173 -4.60 11.32 4.16
CA LEU A 173 -5.97 10.77 4.07
C LEU A 173 -6.54 10.40 5.43
N ILE A 174 -5.73 9.74 6.28
CA ILE A 174 -6.17 9.26 7.59
C ILE A 174 -6.34 10.43 8.56
N THR A 175 -5.39 11.37 8.57
CA THR A 175 -5.45 12.52 9.48
C THR A 175 -6.53 13.50 9.06
N SER A 176 -6.74 13.71 7.76
CA SER A 176 -7.81 14.56 7.24
C SER A 176 -9.19 14.03 7.61
N ALA A 177 -9.44 12.72 7.43
CA ALA A 177 -10.68 12.08 7.87
C ALA A 177 -10.91 12.23 9.39
N ALA A 178 -9.84 12.15 10.20
CA ALA A 178 -9.92 12.33 11.64
C ALA A 178 -10.21 13.79 12.02
N PHE A 179 -9.58 14.76 11.36
CA PHE A 179 -9.85 16.19 11.58
C PHE A 179 -11.28 16.56 11.19
N SER A 180 -11.77 16.10 10.04
CA SER A 180 -13.16 16.36 9.59
C SER A 180 -14.21 15.68 10.47
N GLY A 181 -13.84 14.61 11.18
CA GLY A 181 -14.74 13.86 12.06
C GLY A 181 -14.83 14.39 13.49
N ILE A 182 -14.08 15.42 13.87
CA ILE A 182 -14.17 16.02 15.21
C ILE A 182 -15.25 17.10 15.22
N ASP A 183 -16.17 17.02 16.18
CA ASP A 183 -17.14 18.08 16.48
C ASP A 183 -16.43 19.34 17.02
N THR A 184 -16.69 20.50 16.41
CA THR A 184 -16.10 21.78 16.79
C THR A 184 -16.65 22.31 18.11
N SER A 185 -17.77 21.80 18.62
CA SER A 185 -18.40 22.25 19.87
C SER A 185 -17.46 22.24 21.08
N MET A 186 -16.56 21.26 21.16
CA MET A 186 -15.53 21.18 22.21
C MET A 186 -14.46 22.27 22.06
N GLU A 187 -14.11 22.63 20.83
CA GLU A 187 -13.15 23.70 20.54
C GLU A 187 -13.81 25.06 20.84
N ASP A 188 -15.06 25.25 20.42
CA ASP A 188 -15.85 26.46 20.67
C ASP A 188 -16.01 26.71 22.17
N SER A 189 -16.37 25.69 22.95
CA SER A 189 -16.48 25.77 24.42
C SER A 189 -15.15 26.17 25.08
N ALA A 190 -14.03 25.71 24.54
CA ALA A 190 -12.71 26.07 25.06
C ALA A 190 -12.36 27.52 24.74
N TYR A 191 -12.73 28.01 23.56
CA TYR A 191 -12.59 29.42 23.20
C TYR A 191 -13.45 30.34 24.08
N ASP A 192 -14.68 29.93 24.41
CA ASP A 192 -15.57 30.67 25.32
C ASP A 192 -14.98 30.78 26.74
N LEU A 193 -14.25 29.75 27.18
CA LEU A 193 -13.48 29.75 28.43
C LEU A 193 -12.14 30.52 28.35
N GLY A 194 -11.87 31.22 27.24
CA GLY A 194 -10.67 32.04 27.04
C GLY A 194 -9.41 31.27 26.62
N ALA A 195 -9.55 30.02 26.15
CA ALA A 195 -8.40 29.28 25.62
C ALA A 195 -7.90 29.90 24.31
N LYS A 196 -6.57 30.02 24.17
CA LYS A 196 -5.91 30.44 22.93
C LYS A 196 -5.72 29.26 21.97
N ASP A 197 -5.52 29.53 20.68
CA ASP A 197 -5.37 28.51 19.62
C ASP A 197 -4.40 27.38 19.96
N LEU A 198 -3.20 27.71 20.48
CA LEU A 198 -2.20 26.70 20.82
C LEU A 198 -2.66 25.79 21.97
N ARG A 199 -3.44 26.31 22.92
CA ARG A 199 -4.00 25.51 24.01
C ARG A 199 -5.06 24.57 23.47
N VAL A 200 -6.05 25.08 22.74
CA VAL A 200 -7.11 24.27 22.09
C VAL A 200 -6.49 23.15 21.24
N LEU A 201 -5.54 23.51 20.39
CA LEU A 201 -4.83 22.56 19.52
C LEU A 201 -4.12 21.46 20.32
N ARG A 202 -3.37 21.80 21.38
CA ARG A 202 -2.60 20.82 22.16
C ARG A 202 -3.44 19.99 23.14
N THR A 203 -4.53 20.53 23.68
CA THR A 203 -5.31 19.87 24.74
C THR A 203 -6.59 19.23 24.24
N ILE A 204 -7.10 19.63 23.08
CA ILE A 204 -8.36 19.12 22.51
C ILE A 204 -8.08 18.46 21.15
N THR A 205 -7.67 19.23 20.14
CA THR A 205 -7.62 18.75 18.76
C THR A 205 -6.61 17.59 18.57
N PHE A 206 -5.34 17.77 18.97
CA PHE A 206 -4.32 16.73 18.79
C PHE A 206 -4.56 15.47 19.64
N PRO A 207 -4.94 15.57 20.92
CA PRO A 207 -5.31 14.40 21.72
C PRO A 207 -6.45 13.58 21.10
N LEU A 208 -7.46 14.23 20.50
CA LEU A 208 -8.57 13.55 19.85
C LEU A 208 -8.16 12.81 18.57
N ILE A 209 -7.27 13.38 17.75
CA ILE A 209 -6.75 12.69 16.54
C ILE A 209 -5.59 11.73 16.81
N THR A 210 -5.03 11.69 18.02
CA THR A 210 -3.85 10.85 18.34
C THR A 210 -4.03 9.38 17.94
N PRO A 211 -5.20 8.73 18.16
CA PRO A 211 -5.42 7.36 17.69
C PRO A 211 -5.34 7.22 16.15
N ALA A 212 -5.79 8.25 15.41
CA ALA A 212 -5.69 8.28 13.95
C ALA A 212 -4.24 8.53 13.49
N LEU A 213 -3.50 9.41 14.17
CA LEU A 213 -2.07 9.62 13.92
C LEU A 213 -1.27 8.34 14.14
N MET A 214 -1.52 7.59 15.22
CA MET A 214 -0.89 6.30 15.47
C MET A 214 -1.29 5.26 14.41
N ALA A 215 -2.55 5.29 13.95
CA ALA A 215 -2.99 4.42 12.88
C ALA A 215 -2.27 4.73 11.57
N ALA A 216 -2.17 6.01 11.19
CA ALA A 216 -1.44 6.47 10.02
C ALA A 216 0.05 6.12 10.09
N ALA A 217 0.70 6.42 11.22
CA ALA A 217 2.10 6.12 11.46
C ALA A 217 2.39 4.62 11.25
N LEU A 218 1.54 3.75 11.76
CA LEU A 218 1.65 2.30 11.56
C LEU A 218 1.65 1.91 10.08
N LEU A 219 0.66 2.41 9.32
CA LEU A 219 0.50 2.02 7.92
C LEU A 219 1.65 2.54 7.05
N ILE A 220 2.08 3.77 7.32
CA ILE A 220 3.24 4.37 6.67
C ILE A 220 4.50 3.56 6.99
N TYR A 221 4.70 3.21 8.27
CA TYR A 221 5.85 2.42 8.71
C TYR A 221 5.91 1.06 8.02
N MET A 222 4.81 0.32 8.01
CA MET A 222 4.73 -0.99 7.35
C MET A 222 5.01 -0.89 5.84
N THR A 223 4.54 0.19 5.21
CA THR A 223 4.79 0.45 3.78
C THR A 223 6.27 0.74 3.52
N ASN A 224 6.91 1.57 4.35
CA ASN A 224 8.32 1.93 4.20
C ASN A 224 9.27 0.77 4.56
N LEU A 225 8.93 0.00 5.58
CA LEU A 225 9.73 -1.14 6.06
C LEU A 225 9.88 -2.22 4.97
N SER A 226 8.82 -2.41 4.19
CA SER A 226 8.78 -3.42 3.12
C SER A 226 9.14 -2.86 1.74
N ALA A 227 9.53 -1.59 1.64
CA ALA A 227 9.82 -0.95 0.37
C ALA A 227 11.17 -1.41 -0.20
N PHE A 228 11.13 -2.01 -1.39
CA PHE A 228 12.33 -2.40 -2.13
C PHE A 228 12.85 -1.29 -3.05
N GLY A 229 11.97 -0.71 -3.88
CA GLY A 229 12.41 0.07 -5.04
C GLY A 229 13.17 1.36 -4.73
N ALA A 230 12.72 2.16 -3.76
CA ALA A 230 13.42 3.41 -3.40
C ALA A 230 14.81 3.15 -2.78
N PRO A 231 14.96 2.23 -1.80
CA PRO A 231 16.28 1.85 -1.31
C PRO A 231 17.19 1.22 -2.37
N ALA A 232 16.65 0.39 -3.28
CA ALA A 232 17.45 -0.22 -4.34
C ALA A 232 18.06 0.84 -5.27
N LEU A 233 17.27 1.84 -5.69
CA LEU A 233 17.71 2.86 -6.64
C LEU A 233 18.54 3.99 -6.01
N LEU A 234 18.19 4.41 -4.78
CA LEU A 234 18.83 5.55 -4.11
C LEU A 234 19.82 5.16 -3.03
N GLY A 235 19.94 3.87 -2.67
CA GLY A 235 20.76 3.42 -1.54
C GLY A 235 22.24 3.75 -1.67
N GLY A 236 22.78 3.84 -2.90
CA GLY A 236 24.18 4.26 -3.11
C GLY A 236 25.22 3.35 -2.46
N GLY A 237 24.95 2.04 -2.41
CA GLY A 237 25.78 1.04 -1.72
C GLY A 237 25.33 0.71 -0.29
N LEU A 238 24.33 1.43 0.23
CA LEU A 238 23.62 1.01 1.44
C LEU A 238 22.55 -0.02 1.12
N SER A 239 22.47 -1.08 1.91
CA SER A 239 21.42 -2.09 1.83
C SER A 239 20.47 -1.97 3.02
N VAL A 240 19.18 -2.17 2.75
CA VAL A 240 18.12 -2.37 3.75
C VAL A 240 17.61 -3.79 3.63
N LEU A 241 16.97 -4.33 4.66
CA LEU A 241 16.55 -5.74 4.70
C LEU A 241 15.72 -6.15 3.49
N ALA A 242 14.84 -5.28 2.98
CA ALA A 242 14.03 -5.59 1.80
C ALA A 242 14.88 -5.76 0.53
N VAL A 243 15.92 -4.93 0.35
CA VAL A 243 16.88 -5.06 -0.76
C VAL A 243 17.75 -6.29 -0.55
N GLU A 244 18.20 -6.52 0.68
CA GLU A 244 19.06 -7.65 1.01
C GLU A 244 18.36 -8.99 0.82
N ALA A 245 17.07 -9.09 1.15
CA ALA A 245 16.28 -10.30 0.85
C ALA A 245 16.27 -10.62 -0.65
N VAL A 246 16.18 -9.59 -1.51
CA VAL A 246 16.26 -9.74 -2.97
C VAL A 246 17.68 -10.10 -3.40
N MET A 247 18.69 -9.40 -2.90
CA MET A 247 20.10 -9.63 -3.27
C MET A 247 20.60 -11.01 -2.87
N GLN A 248 20.27 -11.48 -1.66
CA GLN A 248 20.61 -12.84 -1.23
C GLN A 248 19.94 -13.89 -2.12
N THR A 249 18.66 -13.70 -2.45
CA THR A 249 17.90 -14.69 -3.23
C THR A 249 18.26 -14.68 -4.73
N LEU A 250 18.30 -13.51 -5.37
CA LEU A 250 18.46 -13.39 -6.82
C LEU A 250 19.90 -13.10 -7.26
N GLY A 251 20.70 -12.49 -6.39
CA GLY A 251 22.10 -12.18 -6.66
C GLY A 251 23.04 -13.29 -6.20
N VAL A 252 23.01 -13.60 -4.90
CA VAL A 252 23.87 -14.63 -4.28
C VAL A 252 23.32 -16.05 -4.51
N MET A 253 22.02 -16.18 -4.79
CA MET A 253 21.29 -17.45 -4.89
C MET A 253 21.17 -18.22 -3.57
N ASP A 254 21.33 -17.54 -2.43
CA ASP A 254 21.05 -18.07 -1.10
C ASP A 254 19.58 -17.84 -0.72
N TRP A 255 18.73 -18.81 -1.07
CA TRP A 255 17.32 -18.84 -0.72
C TRP A 255 17.09 -18.96 0.80
N GLY A 256 17.99 -19.65 1.51
CA GLY A 256 17.91 -19.84 2.97
C GLY A 256 18.09 -18.53 3.70
N MET A 257 19.10 -17.75 3.33
CA MET A 257 19.32 -16.42 3.91
C MET A 257 18.28 -15.40 3.45
N GLY A 258 17.89 -15.40 2.17
CA GLY A 258 16.84 -14.51 1.67
C GLY A 258 15.49 -14.67 2.39
N THR A 259 15.10 -15.93 2.67
CA THR A 259 13.89 -16.24 3.46
C THR A 259 14.05 -15.95 4.95
N THR A 260 15.27 -16.13 5.51
CA THR A 260 15.62 -15.71 6.87
C THR A 260 15.41 -14.21 7.06
N ILE A 261 15.94 -13.38 6.16
CA ILE A 261 15.78 -11.92 6.18
C ILE A 261 14.31 -11.52 6.08
N SER A 262 13.54 -12.23 5.24
CA SER A 262 12.10 -11.99 5.08
C SER A 262 11.30 -12.27 6.35
N ILE A 263 11.69 -13.27 7.14
CA ILE A 263 11.08 -13.55 8.46
C ILE A 263 11.49 -12.49 9.48
N ILE A 264 12.74 -12.03 9.45
CA ILE A 264 13.21 -10.95 10.33
C ILE A 264 12.44 -9.66 10.06
N LEU A 265 12.13 -9.35 8.80
CA LEU A 265 11.25 -8.25 8.40
C LEU A 265 9.81 -8.40 8.91
N LEU A 266 9.35 -9.62 9.13
CA LEU A 266 7.99 -9.92 9.57
C LEU A 266 7.78 -9.57 11.06
N VAL A 267 8.80 -9.77 11.90
CA VAL A 267 8.76 -9.52 13.34
C VAL A 267 8.32 -8.09 13.71
N PRO A 268 8.97 -7.01 13.21
CA PRO A 268 8.56 -5.65 13.53
C PRO A 268 7.16 -5.32 12.99
N SER A 269 6.75 -5.87 11.84
CA SER A 269 5.39 -5.71 11.31
C SER A 269 4.33 -6.29 12.24
N PHE A 270 4.51 -7.51 12.76
CA PHE A 270 3.59 -8.09 13.74
C PHE A 270 3.60 -7.36 15.07
N LEU A 271 4.78 -6.98 15.56
CA LEU A 271 4.91 -6.25 16.82
C LEU A 271 4.11 -4.95 16.76
N LEU A 272 4.30 -4.19 15.69
CA LEU A 272 3.59 -2.94 15.45
C LEU A 272 2.08 -3.17 15.29
N PHE A 273 1.67 -4.18 14.52
CA PHE A 273 0.26 -4.54 14.37
C PHE A 273 -0.40 -4.87 15.73
N TYR A 274 0.29 -5.67 16.56
CA TYR A 274 -0.15 -6.06 17.88
C TYR A 274 -0.27 -4.87 18.84
N LEU A 275 0.73 -3.97 18.84
CA LEU A 275 0.72 -2.74 19.62
C LEU A 275 -0.46 -1.85 19.24
N GLN A 276 -0.73 -1.68 17.94
CA GLN A 276 -1.88 -0.91 17.46
C GLN A 276 -3.21 -1.50 17.93
N ASN A 277 -3.39 -2.81 17.79
CA ASN A 277 -4.64 -3.48 18.15
C ASN A 277 -4.89 -3.44 19.67
N SER A 278 -3.82 -3.49 20.47
CA SER A 278 -3.89 -3.39 21.93
C SER A 278 -4.23 -1.97 22.40
N TYR A 279 -3.71 -0.94 21.73
CA TYR A 279 -3.99 0.47 22.04
C TYR A 279 -5.44 0.85 21.69
N LYS A 280 -5.96 0.41 20.53
CA LYS A 280 -7.34 0.68 20.08
C LYS A 280 -8.42 0.18 21.05
N LYS A 281 -8.19 -0.94 21.73
CA LYS A 281 -9.15 -1.49 22.71
C LYS A 281 -9.35 -0.62 23.95
N ARG A 282 -8.44 0.33 24.23
CA ARG A 282 -8.48 1.15 25.45
C ARG A 282 -9.12 2.53 25.27
N ARG A 283 -9.33 2.99 24.03
CA ARG A 283 -9.80 4.35 23.73
C ARG A 283 -10.63 4.40 22.44
N SER A 284 -11.86 3.88 22.52
CA SER A 284 -12.88 4.08 21.48
C SER A 284 -13.47 5.48 21.64
N TYR A 285 -12.82 6.49 21.06
CA TYR A 285 -13.46 7.80 20.89
C TYR A 285 -14.50 7.65 19.80
N VAL A 286 -15.78 7.61 20.18
CA VAL A 286 -16.91 7.64 19.24
C VAL A 286 -16.91 9.04 18.63
N THR A 287 -16.39 9.19 17.42
CA THR A 287 -16.32 10.48 16.71
C THR A 287 -17.47 10.71 15.73
N VAL A 288 -18.33 9.71 15.49
CA VAL A 288 -19.46 9.84 14.57
C VAL A 288 -20.76 9.76 15.36
N THR A 289 -21.33 10.91 15.71
CA THR A 289 -22.64 11.05 16.38
C THR A 289 -23.80 11.18 15.39
N GLY A 290 -23.66 10.68 14.16
CA GLY A 290 -24.75 10.59 13.17
C GLY A 290 -25.23 11.94 12.59
N LYS A 291 -24.74 13.08 13.08
CA LYS A 291 -24.91 14.40 12.46
C LYS A 291 -23.60 14.83 11.80
N PRO A 292 -23.62 15.43 10.59
CA PRO A 292 -22.45 16.11 10.06
C PRO A 292 -22.10 17.22 11.04
N ALA A 293 -20.93 17.15 11.67
CA ALA A 293 -20.38 18.26 12.42
C ALA A 293 -20.21 19.42 11.41
N HIS A 294 -20.92 20.52 11.62
CA HIS A 294 -20.72 21.71 10.81
C HIS A 294 -19.38 22.31 11.23
N VAL A 295 -18.32 22.03 10.47
CA VAL A 295 -17.01 22.65 10.72
C VAL A 295 -17.08 24.10 10.24
N GLU A 296 -17.47 25.02 11.12
CA GLU A 296 -17.30 26.44 10.85
C GLU A 296 -15.81 26.78 10.90
N ILE A 297 -15.20 26.97 9.74
CA ILE A 297 -13.80 27.33 9.64
C ILE A 297 -13.64 28.78 10.09
N ARG A 298 -13.14 28.98 11.31
CA ARG A 298 -12.76 30.30 11.81
C ARG A 298 -11.64 30.90 10.94
N SER A 299 -11.68 32.22 10.74
CA SER A 299 -10.62 32.97 10.05
C SER A 299 -9.28 32.71 10.75
N THR A 300 -8.32 32.11 10.03
CA THR A 300 -7.05 31.73 10.62
C THR A 300 -6.08 32.92 10.58
N PRO A 301 -5.42 33.27 11.71
CA PRO A 301 -4.44 34.35 11.72
C PRO A 301 -3.34 34.15 10.67
N LEU A 302 -2.95 35.22 9.99
CA LEU A 302 -1.97 35.17 8.89
C LEU A 302 -0.64 34.52 9.31
N LYS A 303 -0.22 34.71 10.57
CA LYS A 303 1.01 34.13 11.13
C LYS A 303 1.01 32.59 11.17
N ILE A 304 -0.17 31.96 11.24
CA ILE A 304 -0.34 30.50 11.23
C ILE A 304 -0.60 30.03 9.79
N LYS A 305 -1.44 30.75 9.05
CA LYS A 305 -1.81 30.45 7.67
C LYS A 305 -0.62 30.46 6.71
N LEU A 306 0.21 31.50 6.78
CA LEU A 306 1.34 31.70 5.87
C LEU A 306 2.36 30.54 5.88
N PRO A 307 2.91 30.09 7.03
CA PRO A 307 3.88 28.99 7.04
C PRO A 307 3.27 27.68 6.53
N ILE A 308 2.00 27.40 6.80
CA ILE A 308 1.30 26.21 6.29
C ILE A 308 1.20 26.27 4.76
N VAL A 309 0.78 27.41 4.21
CA VAL A 309 0.65 27.60 2.76
C VAL A 309 2.01 27.52 2.07
N ILE A 310 3.05 28.13 2.64
CA ILE A 310 4.42 28.05 2.12
C ILE A 310 4.89 26.60 2.11
N PHE A 311 4.74 25.88 3.22
CA PHE A 311 5.13 24.48 3.32
C PHE A 311 4.39 23.61 2.29
N CYS A 312 3.06 23.74 2.20
CA CYS A 312 2.26 22.98 1.23
C CYS A 312 2.65 23.33 -0.22
N SER A 313 2.97 24.60 -0.49
CA SER A 313 3.45 25.07 -1.80
C SER A 313 4.80 24.45 -2.15
N ILE A 314 5.77 24.45 -1.23
CA ILE A 314 7.09 23.84 -1.46
C ILE A 314 6.95 22.35 -1.80
N ILE A 315 6.19 21.60 -0.99
CA ILE A 315 5.97 20.17 -1.26
C ILE A 315 5.25 19.94 -2.58
N SER A 316 4.25 20.78 -2.91
CA SER A 316 3.54 20.69 -4.19
C SER A 316 4.45 20.96 -5.39
N VAL A 317 5.36 21.94 -5.28
CA VAL A 317 6.36 22.23 -6.31
C VAL A 317 7.32 21.05 -6.49
N VAL A 318 7.79 20.44 -5.39
CA VAL A 318 8.62 19.23 -5.45
C VAL A 318 7.87 18.12 -6.20
N ILE A 319 6.61 17.85 -5.85
CA ILE A 319 5.78 16.84 -6.51
C ILE A 319 5.64 17.16 -8.00
N ILE A 320 5.21 18.36 -8.39
CA ILE A 320 5.07 18.73 -9.81
C ILE A 320 6.39 18.52 -10.56
N THR A 321 7.50 18.94 -9.97
CA THR A 321 8.83 18.84 -10.58
C THR A 321 9.23 17.38 -10.81
N LEU A 322 8.94 16.45 -9.88
CA LEU A 322 9.23 15.02 -10.06
C LEU A 322 8.48 14.44 -11.28
N TYR A 323 7.22 14.83 -11.47
CA TYR A 323 6.35 14.29 -12.51
C TYR A 323 6.68 14.88 -13.88
N VAL A 324 6.85 16.20 -13.93
CA VAL A 324 7.28 16.91 -15.15
C VAL A 324 8.62 16.35 -15.62
N THR A 325 9.55 16.10 -14.69
CA THR A 325 10.87 15.55 -15.02
C THR A 325 10.79 14.15 -15.62
N VAL A 326 9.98 13.25 -15.05
CA VAL A 326 9.79 11.91 -15.64
C VAL A 326 9.12 11.99 -17.00
N PHE A 327 8.14 12.87 -17.16
CA PHE A 327 7.48 13.09 -18.44
C PHE A 327 8.45 13.58 -19.51
N LEU A 328 9.19 14.66 -19.23
CA LEU A 328 10.17 15.23 -20.15
C LEU A 328 11.36 14.28 -20.39
N GLY A 329 11.75 13.50 -19.38
CA GLY A 329 12.81 12.50 -19.50
C GLY A 329 12.54 11.45 -20.56
N GLY A 330 11.26 11.12 -20.83
CA GLY A 330 10.89 10.20 -21.90
C GLY A 330 11.11 10.76 -23.30
N PHE A 331 11.29 12.08 -23.45
CA PHE A 331 11.49 12.76 -24.73
C PHE A 331 12.93 13.27 -24.93
N ALA A 332 13.81 13.15 -23.94
CA ALA A 332 15.20 13.54 -24.06
C ALA A 332 16.06 12.38 -24.61
N ARG A 333 16.98 12.65 -25.54
CA ARG A 333 17.91 11.62 -26.03
C ARG A 333 18.75 11.03 -24.91
N VAL A 334 19.47 11.90 -24.20
CA VAL A 334 20.28 11.55 -23.03
C VAL A 334 20.03 12.59 -21.95
N TRP A 335 19.15 12.27 -21.00
CA TRP A 335 18.75 13.20 -19.94
C TRP A 335 19.96 13.83 -19.23
N GLY A 336 19.99 15.17 -19.21
CA GLY A 336 21.06 15.94 -18.55
C GLY A 336 22.36 16.08 -19.34
N VAL A 337 22.47 15.48 -20.53
CA VAL A 337 23.63 15.60 -21.42
C VAL A 337 23.19 16.11 -22.80
N ASP A 338 22.28 15.39 -23.45
CA ASP A 338 21.63 15.78 -24.71
C ASP A 338 20.11 15.76 -24.50
N ASN A 339 19.55 16.93 -24.18
CA ASN A 339 18.12 17.12 -23.98
C ASN A 339 17.36 17.37 -25.30
N SER A 340 17.96 17.06 -26.46
CA SER A 340 17.24 17.13 -27.73
C SER A 340 16.04 16.18 -27.76
N PHE A 341 14.98 16.64 -28.43
CA PHE A 341 13.73 15.91 -28.52
C PHE A 341 13.91 14.62 -29.32
N THR A 342 13.40 13.51 -28.78
CA THR A 342 13.33 12.21 -29.45
C THR A 342 12.06 11.46 -29.08
N LEU A 343 11.64 10.55 -29.98
CA LEU A 343 10.59 9.57 -29.74
C LEU A 343 11.16 8.14 -29.72
N ASP A 344 12.48 7.97 -29.79
CA ASP A 344 13.12 6.67 -29.94
C ASP A 344 12.89 5.77 -28.72
N HIS A 345 12.82 6.35 -27.51
CA HIS A 345 12.47 5.62 -26.28
C HIS A 345 11.07 5.02 -26.35
N TYR A 346 10.09 5.79 -26.83
CA TYR A 346 8.73 5.28 -27.03
C TYR A 346 8.67 4.23 -28.14
N ARG A 347 9.38 4.43 -29.26
CA ARG A 347 9.50 3.42 -30.33
C ARG A 347 10.08 2.11 -29.80
N LEU A 348 11.13 2.18 -28.99
CA LEU A 348 11.74 1.01 -28.33
C LEU A 348 10.75 0.30 -27.41
N ILE A 349 9.99 1.04 -26.61
CA ILE A 349 8.99 0.47 -25.69
C ILE A 349 7.86 -0.21 -26.48
N PHE A 350 7.33 0.42 -27.52
CA PHE A 350 6.25 -0.16 -28.30
C PHE A 350 6.72 -1.36 -29.14
N ALA A 351 7.98 -1.39 -29.58
CA ALA A 351 8.56 -2.53 -30.27
C ALA A 351 8.84 -3.71 -29.32
N ASN A 352 9.47 -3.44 -28.16
CA ASN A 352 10.08 -4.49 -27.33
C ASN A 352 9.34 -4.76 -26.01
N ALA A 353 8.60 -3.79 -25.49
CA ALA A 353 7.94 -3.85 -24.18
C ALA A 353 6.40 -3.86 -24.26
N PHE A 354 5.80 -3.95 -25.44
CA PHE A 354 4.34 -4.06 -25.59
C PHE A 354 3.74 -5.24 -24.81
N LYS A 355 4.43 -6.38 -24.78
CA LYS A 355 4.04 -7.55 -23.97
C LYS A 355 3.93 -7.19 -22.48
N SER A 356 4.86 -6.39 -21.97
CA SER A 356 4.91 -5.96 -20.58
C SER A 356 3.76 -5.03 -20.21
N ILE A 357 3.44 -4.07 -21.10
CA ILE A 357 2.29 -3.18 -20.97
C ILE A 357 1.00 -3.99 -20.90
N ARG A 358 0.79 -4.87 -21.89
CA ARG A 358 -0.39 -5.74 -21.95
C ARG A 358 -0.50 -6.58 -20.68
N ASN A 359 0.59 -7.28 -20.31
CA ASN A 359 0.65 -8.14 -19.12
C ASN A 359 0.29 -7.40 -17.84
N SER A 360 0.83 -6.21 -17.65
CA SER A 360 0.57 -5.42 -16.43
C SER A 360 -0.88 -5.05 -16.29
N ILE A 361 -1.52 -4.61 -17.39
CA ILE A 361 -2.93 -4.22 -17.39
C ILE A 361 -3.81 -5.43 -17.07
N TRP A 362 -3.74 -6.51 -17.87
CA TRP A 362 -4.69 -7.61 -17.70
C TRP A 362 -4.44 -8.39 -16.40
N MET A 363 -3.18 -8.59 -15.98
CA MET A 363 -2.87 -9.28 -14.72
C MET A 363 -3.32 -8.45 -13.51
N ALA A 364 -3.05 -7.13 -13.51
CA ALA A 364 -3.50 -6.25 -12.43
C ALA A 364 -5.03 -6.14 -12.38
N SER A 365 -5.72 -6.09 -13.52
CA SER A 365 -7.18 -6.09 -13.59
C SER A 365 -7.78 -7.37 -13.02
N LEU A 366 -7.30 -8.55 -13.45
CA LEU A 366 -7.78 -9.83 -12.92
C LEU A 366 -7.46 -9.99 -11.43
N GLY A 367 -6.25 -9.63 -11.01
CA GLY A 367 -5.85 -9.63 -9.61
C GLY A 367 -6.71 -8.72 -8.74
N ALA A 368 -7.03 -7.51 -9.21
CA ALA A 368 -7.85 -6.54 -8.49
C ALA A 368 -9.32 -6.96 -8.35
N VAL A 369 -9.91 -7.47 -9.43
CA VAL A 369 -11.29 -7.96 -9.44
C VAL A 369 -11.42 -9.18 -8.54
N SER A 370 -10.52 -10.16 -8.68
CA SER A 370 -10.53 -11.37 -7.85
C SER A 370 -10.25 -11.06 -6.37
N ALA A 371 -9.30 -10.18 -6.07
CA ALA A 371 -9.01 -9.71 -4.70
C ALA A 371 -10.25 -9.15 -4.03
N THR A 372 -10.93 -8.25 -4.73
CA THR A 372 -12.08 -7.53 -4.18
C THR A 372 -13.28 -8.46 -4.05
N LEU A 373 -13.57 -9.25 -5.08
CA LEU A 373 -14.69 -10.20 -5.05
C LEU A 373 -14.51 -11.22 -3.92
N LEU A 374 -13.32 -11.83 -3.82
CA LEU A 374 -13.01 -12.77 -2.74
C LEU A 374 -13.12 -12.09 -1.37
N GLY A 375 -12.61 -10.87 -1.24
CA GLY A 375 -12.74 -10.06 -0.02
C GLY A 375 -14.18 -9.81 0.38
N LEU A 376 -15.07 -9.46 -0.56
CA LEU A 376 -16.50 -9.24 -0.30
C LEU A 376 -17.25 -10.53 0.06
N VAL A 377 -16.87 -11.66 -0.55
CA VAL A 377 -17.43 -12.96 -0.17
C VAL A 377 -17.02 -13.32 1.27
N ILE A 378 -15.73 -13.15 1.61
CA ILE A 378 -15.22 -13.37 2.97
C ILE A 378 -15.90 -12.41 3.97
N SER A 379 -16.10 -11.15 3.60
CA SER A 379 -16.77 -10.17 4.46
C SER A 379 -18.22 -10.54 4.74
N TYR A 380 -18.93 -11.07 3.73
CA TYR A 380 -20.28 -11.57 3.89
C TYR A 380 -20.36 -12.63 4.99
N PHE A 381 -19.52 -13.66 4.92
CA PHE A 381 -19.48 -14.69 5.96
C PHE A 381 -19.10 -14.11 7.33
N MET A 382 -18.15 -13.18 7.38
CA MET A 382 -17.74 -12.53 8.62
C MET A 382 -18.84 -11.72 9.30
N VAL A 383 -19.73 -11.07 8.53
CA VAL A 383 -20.79 -10.24 9.12
C VAL A 383 -22.07 -11.05 9.32
N ARG A 384 -22.50 -11.81 8.31
CA ARG A 384 -23.83 -12.39 8.22
C ARG A 384 -23.96 -13.79 8.80
N ARG A 385 -22.85 -14.55 8.89
CA ARG A 385 -22.89 -15.96 9.32
C ARG A 385 -22.10 -16.19 10.62
N ARG A 386 -22.55 -17.21 11.37
CA ARG A 386 -21.84 -17.77 12.53
C ARG A 386 -21.33 -19.15 12.14
N PHE A 387 -20.05 -19.41 12.40
CA PHE A 387 -19.40 -20.67 12.03
C PHE A 387 -18.12 -20.89 12.84
N PRO A 388 -17.72 -22.16 13.04
CA PRO A 388 -16.46 -22.48 13.69
C PRO A 388 -15.27 -22.04 12.82
N GLY A 389 -14.25 -21.45 13.45
CA GLY A 389 -13.07 -20.94 12.72
C GLY A 389 -13.22 -19.50 12.21
N LYS A 390 -14.30 -18.79 12.55
CA LYS A 390 -14.49 -17.37 12.22
C LYS A 390 -13.28 -16.48 12.56
N LYS A 391 -12.65 -16.71 13.73
CA LYS A 391 -11.40 -16.00 14.13
C LYS A 391 -10.20 -16.34 13.24
N VAL A 392 -10.09 -17.59 12.79
CA VAL A 392 -9.01 -18.03 11.90
C VAL A 392 -9.17 -17.39 10.53
N MET A 393 -10.39 -17.33 10.01
CA MET A 393 -10.69 -16.67 8.74
C MET A 393 -10.45 -15.15 8.81
N ASP A 394 -10.84 -14.47 9.89
CA ASP A 394 -10.50 -13.04 10.08
C ASP A 394 -8.99 -12.81 10.15
N PHE A 395 -8.26 -13.69 10.86
CA PHE A 395 -6.79 -13.64 10.93
C PHE A 395 -6.15 -13.85 9.56
N LEU A 396 -6.42 -14.97 8.88
CA LEU A 396 -5.87 -15.29 7.56
C LEU A 396 -6.30 -14.27 6.50
N GLY A 397 -7.53 -13.76 6.58
CA GLY A 397 -8.03 -12.73 5.66
C GLY A 397 -7.35 -11.37 5.82
N THR A 398 -6.74 -11.12 6.98
CA THR A 398 -6.04 -9.85 7.29
C THR A 398 -4.53 -10.00 7.18
N LEU A 399 -4.01 -11.22 7.36
CA LEU A 399 -2.59 -11.52 7.41
C LEU A 399 -1.79 -10.94 6.23
N PRO A 400 -2.24 -11.03 4.95
CA PRO A 400 -1.48 -10.50 3.82
C PRO A 400 -1.21 -9.00 3.89
N TYR A 401 -2.00 -8.25 4.69
CA TYR A 401 -1.78 -6.83 4.91
C TYR A 401 -0.54 -6.54 5.78
N ALA A 402 -0.24 -7.43 6.73
CA ALA A 402 0.89 -7.31 7.66
C ALA A 402 2.17 -7.95 7.13
N VAL A 403 2.07 -8.81 6.13
CA VAL A 403 3.22 -9.51 5.54
C VAL A 403 3.94 -8.58 4.56
N PRO A 404 5.27 -8.40 4.68
CA PRO A 404 6.08 -7.67 3.70
C PRO A 404 5.96 -8.24 2.29
N GLY A 405 6.01 -7.38 1.27
CA GLY A 405 5.93 -7.80 -0.12
C GLY A 405 7.03 -8.80 -0.54
N THR A 406 8.23 -8.65 0.01
CA THR A 406 9.36 -9.58 -0.22
C THR A 406 9.03 -10.98 0.26
N MET A 407 8.43 -11.09 1.46
CA MET A 407 8.03 -12.37 2.04
C MET A 407 6.89 -13.02 1.24
N MET A 408 5.91 -12.25 0.75
CA MET A 408 4.87 -12.79 -0.13
C MET A 408 5.46 -13.30 -1.45
N GLY A 409 6.30 -12.50 -2.13
CA GLY A 409 6.92 -12.91 -3.40
C GLY A 409 7.77 -14.18 -3.26
N LEU A 410 8.70 -14.20 -2.28
CA LEU A 410 9.50 -15.38 -1.98
C LEU A 410 8.64 -16.57 -1.56
N GLY A 411 7.64 -16.34 -0.72
CA GLY A 411 6.73 -17.40 -0.27
C GLY A 411 5.99 -18.06 -1.42
N PHE A 412 5.50 -17.29 -2.38
CA PHE A 412 4.85 -17.84 -3.57
C PHE A 412 5.81 -18.66 -4.43
N VAL A 413 7.04 -18.19 -4.66
CA VAL A 413 8.03 -18.98 -5.40
C VAL A 413 8.34 -20.28 -4.66
N VAL A 414 8.74 -20.21 -3.40
CA VAL A 414 9.16 -21.39 -2.63
C VAL A 414 8.01 -22.39 -2.46
N ALA A 415 6.77 -21.91 -2.28
CA ALA A 415 5.58 -22.74 -2.12
C ALA A 415 5.19 -23.48 -3.40
N PHE A 416 5.25 -22.80 -4.55
CA PHE A 416 4.66 -23.26 -5.81
C PHE A 416 5.69 -23.58 -6.90
N ASN A 417 6.94 -23.87 -6.52
CA ASN A 417 7.98 -24.33 -7.43
C ASN A 417 8.14 -25.87 -7.44
N ARG A 418 7.32 -26.60 -6.69
CA ARG A 418 7.39 -28.07 -6.58
C ARG A 418 5.98 -28.68 -6.62
N PRO A 419 5.83 -29.97 -7.00
CA PRO A 419 4.55 -30.68 -6.93
C PRO A 419 3.92 -30.58 -5.53
N PRO A 420 2.58 -30.62 -5.41
CA PRO A 420 1.60 -30.96 -6.44
C PRO A 420 1.12 -29.78 -7.32
N LEU A 421 1.42 -28.53 -6.94
CA LEU A 421 0.99 -27.32 -7.65
C LEU A 421 2.22 -26.51 -8.06
N ILE A 422 2.58 -26.60 -9.35
CA ILE A 422 3.67 -25.80 -9.93
C ILE A 422 3.06 -24.61 -10.65
N LEU A 423 3.20 -23.42 -10.05
CA LEU A 423 2.71 -22.16 -10.61
C LEU A 423 3.85 -21.25 -11.10
N THR A 424 5.08 -21.54 -10.70
CA THR A 424 6.27 -20.81 -11.16
C THR A 424 6.38 -20.84 -12.68
N GLY A 425 6.80 -19.73 -13.28
CA GLY A 425 6.85 -19.59 -14.74
C GLY A 425 5.51 -19.35 -15.45
N THR A 426 4.41 -19.23 -14.71
CA THR A 426 3.08 -18.92 -15.27
C THR A 426 2.63 -17.50 -14.89
N ALA A 427 1.69 -16.94 -15.65
CA ALA A 427 1.04 -15.67 -15.26
C ALA A 427 0.18 -15.81 -13.99
N ILE A 428 -0.31 -17.02 -13.70
CA ILE A 428 -1.25 -17.30 -12.62
C ILE A 428 -0.62 -16.98 -11.27
N ILE A 429 0.67 -17.25 -11.07
CA ILE A 429 1.36 -16.96 -9.80
C ILE A 429 1.37 -15.45 -9.49
N ILE A 430 1.55 -14.60 -10.49
CA ILE A 430 1.54 -13.14 -10.35
C ILE A 430 0.12 -12.66 -10.04
N ILE A 431 -0.89 -13.19 -10.75
CA ILE A 431 -2.29 -12.83 -10.52
C ILE A 431 -2.71 -13.20 -9.10
N LEU A 432 -2.35 -14.41 -8.64
CA LEU A 432 -2.68 -14.87 -7.29
C LEU A 432 -1.95 -14.06 -6.22
N ASP A 433 -0.68 -13.72 -6.41
CA ASP A 433 0.02 -12.80 -5.50
C ASP A 433 -0.74 -11.47 -5.40
N TYR A 434 -1.13 -10.86 -6.53
CA TYR A 434 -1.95 -9.65 -6.54
C TYR A 434 -3.31 -9.86 -5.85
N THR A 435 -3.98 -10.98 -6.11
CA THR A 435 -5.27 -11.34 -5.50
C THR A 435 -5.15 -11.34 -3.98
N PHE A 436 -4.30 -12.19 -3.42
CA PHE A 436 -4.26 -12.41 -1.97
C PHE A 436 -3.59 -11.27 -1.22
N ARG A 437 -2.63 -10.57 -1.84
CA ARG A 437 -1.99 -9.40 -1.24
C ARG A 437 -2.93 -8.18 -1.18
N ARG A 438 -3.87 -8.05 -2.12
CA ARG A 438 -4.84 -6.92 -2.16
C ARG A 438 -6.23 -7.25 -1.60
N MET A 439 -6.55 -8.53 -1.42
CA MET A 439 -7.82 -9.00 -0.86
C MET A 439 -8.17 -8.37 0.51
N PRO A 440 -7.24 -8.14 1.47
CA PRO A 440 -7.59 -7.58 2.77
C PRO A 440 -8.33 -6.24 2.69
N PHE A 441 -8.05 -5.43 1.66
CA PHE A 441 -8.75 -4.17 1.45
C PHE A 441 -10.24 -4.42 1.15
N GLY A 442 -10.54 -5.24 0.14
CA GLY A 442 -11.92 -5.62 -0.21
C GLY A 442 -12.65 -6.32 0.95
N PHE A 443 -11.92 -7.12 1.74
CA PHE A 443 -12.45 -7.75 2.94
C PHE A 443 -12.86 -6.71 4.00
N ARG A 444 -11.99 -5.76 4.36
CA ARG A 444 -12.28 -4.77 5.40
C ARG A 444 -13.33 -3.74 4.96
N THR A 445 -13.28 -3.28 3.71
CA THR A 445 -14.32 -2.39 3.16
C THR A 445 -15.67 -3.10 3.10
N GLY A 446 -15.69 -4.36 2.65
CA GLY A 446 -16.90 -5.19 2.64
C GLY A 446 -17.51 -5.37 4.03
N VAL A 447 -16.70 -5.60 5.07
CA VAL A 447 -17.19 -5.71 6.45
C VAL A 447 -17.80 -4.38 6.92
N ALA A 448 -17.17 -3.26 6.62
CA ALA A 448 -17.65 -1.94 7.00
C ALA A 448 -19.00 -1.62 6.34
N THR A 449 -19.13 -1.86 5.04
CA THR A 449 -20.37 -1.61 4.29
C THR A 449 -21.49 -2.57 4.70
N LEU A 450 -21.21 -3.88 4.84
CA LEU A 450 -22.24 -4.85 5.24
C LEU A 450 -22.82 -4.58 6.62
N LYS A 451 -22.03 -4.03 7.56
CA LYS A 451 -22.53 -3.65 8.88
C LYS A 451 -23.53 -2.49 8.85
N GLN A 452 -23.51 -1.68 7.79
CA GLN A 452 -24.45 -0.58 7.59
C GLN A 452 -25.74 -1.04 6.89
N ILE A 453 -25.72 -2.20 6.24
CA ILE A 453 -26.87 -2.77 5.54
C ILE A 453 -27.66 -3.65 6.51
N ASP A 454 -28.95 -3.36 6.69
CA ASP A 454 -29.82 -4.15 7.56
C ASP A 454 -29.94 -5.61 7.10
N ILE A 455 -30.04 -6.55 8.04
CA ILE A 455 -30.15 -7.99 7.74
C ILE A 455 -31.52 -8.35 7.14
N SER A 456 -32.56 -7.58 7.43
CA SER A 456 -33.94 -7.82 6.96
C SER A 456 -34.07 -7.91 5.44
N LEU A 457 -33.21 -7.23 4.68
CA LEU A 457 -33.19 -7.34 3.21
C LEU A 457 -32.87 -8.77 2.73
N GLU A 458 -32.06 -9.52 3.48
CA GLU A 458 -31.76 -10.92 3.19
C GLU A 458 -32.89 -11.84 3.65
N GLU A 459 -33.47 -11.55 4.82
CA GLU A 459 -34.59 -12.32 5.38
C GLU A 459 -35.82 -12.25 4.47
N VAL A 460 -36.18 -11.05 3.97
CA VAL A 460 -37.27 -10.88 2.99
C VAL A 460 -37.01 -11.67 1.70
N SER A 461 -35.76 -11.69 1.22
CA SER A 461 -35.41 -12.48 0.04
C SER A 461 -35.53 -13.99 0.29
N ALA A 462 -35.17 -14.45 1.48
CA ALA A 462 -35.26 -15.85 1.87
C ALA A 462 -36.71 -16.29 2.12
N ASP A 463 -37.55 -15.41 2.70
CA ASP A 463 -38.98 -15.63 2.93
C ASP A 463 -39.74 -15.77 1.60
N LEU A 464 -39.31 -15.05 0.56
CA LEU A 464 -39.81 -15.22 -0.81
C LEU A 464 -39.28 -16.49 -1.51
N GLY A 465 -38.55 -17.36 -0.79
CA GLY A 465 -38.04 -18.64 -1.29
C GLY A 465 -36.77 -18.54 -2.13
N ALA A 466 -36.11 -17.38 -2.19
CA ALA A 466 -34.91 -17.24 -3.01
C ALA A 466 -33.69 -17.90 -2.35
N PRO A 467 -32.87 -18.65 -3.11
CA PRO A 467 -31.69 -19.30 -2.56
C PRO A 467 -30.54 -18.29 -2.34
N TRP A 468 -29.61 -18.62 -1.45
CA TRP A 468 -28.49 -17.74 -1.08
C TRP A 468 -27.71 -17.13 -2.25
N PRO A 469 -27.33 -17.86 -3.32
CA PRO A 469 -26.62 -17.27 -4.46
C PRO A 469 -27.44 -16.20 -5.18
N TYR A 470 -28.77 -16.35 -5.19
CA TYR A 470 -29.68 -15.35 -5.73
C TYR A 470 -29.68 -14.10 -4.86
N THR A 471 -29.92 -14.25 -3.54
CA THR A 471 -29.90 -13.13 -2.59
C THR A 471 -28.57 -12.39 -2.61
N PHE A 472 -27.45 -13.11 -2.59
CA PHE A 472 -26.13 -12.50 -2.65
C PHE A 472 -25.93 -11.73 -3.96
N ARG A 473 -26.24 -12.30 -5.12
CA ARG A 473 -25.99 -11.67 -6.42
C ARG A 473 -26.96 -10.54 -6.76
N ARG A 474 -28.24 -10.66 -6.37
CA ARG A 474 -29.32 -9.74 -6.79
C ARG A 474 -29.67 -8.69 -5.73
N VAL A 475 -29.39 -8.94 -4.45
CA VAL A 475 -29.70 -8.01 -3.35
C VAL A 475 -28.41 -7.43 -2.79
N ILE A 476 -27.50 -8.28 -2.31
CA ILE A 476 -26.32 -7.83 -1.58
C ILE A 476 -25.25 -7.23 -2.49
N LEU A 477 -24.88 -7.89 -3.58
CA LEU A 477 -23.82 -7.42 -4.47
C LEU A 477 -24.10 -6.04 -5.09
N PRO A 478 -25.34 -5.70 -5.51
CA PRO A 478 -25.69 -4.33 -5.93
C PRO A 478 -25.54 -3.30 -4.83
N LEU A 479 -25.93 -3.62 -3.59
CA LEU A 479 -25.74 -2.75 -2.42
C LEU A 479 -24.26 -2.60 -2.05
N LEU A 480 -23.43 -3.61 -2.35
CA LEU A 480 -21.98 -3.57 -2.20
C LEU A 480 -21.26 -2.94 -3.40
N LYS A 481 -21.95 -2.51 -4.46
CA LYS A 481 -21.34 -1.93 -5.66
C LYS A 481 -20.37 -0.77 -5.35
N PRO A 482 -20.67 0.18 -4.46
CA PRO A 482 -19.71 1.24 -4.12
C PRO A 482 -18.43 0.69 -3.48
N ALA A 483 -18.56 -0.27 -2.57
CA ALA A 483 -17.43 -0.94 -1.93
C ALA A 483 -16.61 -1.78 -2.93
N PHE A 484 -17.28 -2.44 -3.88
CA PHE A 484 -16.64 -3.19 -4.94
C PHE A 484 -15.83 -2.26 -5.86
N ILE A 485 -16.38 -1.15 -6.32
CA ILE A 485 -15.68 -0.21 -7.21
C ILE A 485 -14.49 0.42 -6.49
N ALA A 486 -14.65 0.85 -5.24
CA ALA A 486 -13.55 1.35 -4.43
C ALA A 486 -12.46 0.28 -4.23
N GLY A 487 -12.86 -0.97 -3.96
CA GLY A 487 -11.99 -2.13 -3.83
C GLY A 487 -11.16 -2.41 -5.07
N VAL A 488 -11.82 -2.52 -6.24
CA VAL A 488 -11.16 -2.78 -7.52
C VAL A 488 -10.21 -1.64 -7.88
N THR A 489 -10.63 -0.39 -7.70
CA THR A 489 -9.80 0.78 -7.99
C THR A 489 -8.52 0.76 -7.15
N PHE A 490 -8.64 0.58 -5.83
CA PHE A 490 -7.48 0.52 -4.95
C PHE A 490 -6.57 -0.68 -5.26
N ALA A 491 -7.16 -1.87 -5.40
CA ALA A 491 -6.41 -3.09 -5.68
C ALA A 491 -5.68 -3.02 -7.03
N PHE A 492 -6.30 -2.42 -8.05
CA PHE A 492 -5.70 -2.24 -9.38
C PHE A 492 -4.50 -1.30 -9.34
N ILE A 493 -4.67 -0.09 -8.78
CA ILE A 493 -3.57 0.89 -8.63
C ILE A 493 -2.40 0.24 -7.91
N ARG A 494 -2.68 -0.50 -6.83
CA ARG A 494 -1.64 -1.17 -6.04
C ARG A 494 -1.05 -2.39 -6.73
N ALA A 495 -1.78 -3.09 -7.60
CA ALA A 495 -1.26 -4.26 -8.32
C ALA A 495 -0.39 -3.86 -9.52
N ILE A 496 -0.82 -2.90 -10.34
CA ILE A 496 -0.08 -2.50 -11.55
C ILE A 496 1.26 -1.81 -11.22
N THR A 497 1.35 -1.20 -10.03
CA THR A 497 2.55 -0.52 -9.52
C THR A 497 3.41 -1.40 -8.61
N GLU A 498 3.04 -2.68 -8.42
CA GLU A 498 3.75 -3.57 -7.50
C GLU A 498 5.04 -4.11 -8.10
N LEU A 499 6.15 -3.77 -7.44
CA LEU A 499 7.50 -4.25 -7.77
C LEU A 499 8.01 -5.33 -6.80
N THR A 500 7.70 -5.19 -5.51
CA THR A 500 8.44 -5.86 -4.42
C THR A 500 8.22 -7.37 -4.38
N SER A 501 6.98 -7.84 -4.52
CA SER A 501 6.72 -9.29 -4.65
C SER A 501 6.96 -9.76 -6.07
N THR A 502 6.57 -8.94 -7.05
CA THR A 502 6.57 -9.28 -8.46
C THR A 502 7.97 -9.58 -9.01
N ILE A 503 9.02 -8.94 -8.51
CA ILE A 503 10.40 -9.18 -8.96
C ILE A 503 10.84 -10.64 -8.80
N PHE A 504 10.30 -11.37 -7.81
CA PHE A 504 10.56 -12.80 -7.62
C PHE A 504 9.75 -13.71 -8.56
N LEU A 505 8.63 -13.20 -9.09
CA LEU A 505 7.62 -14.00 -9.79
C LEU A 505 7.68 -13.87 -11.32
N VAL A 506 8.29 -12.80 -11.82
CA VAL A 506 8.42 -12.57 -13.26
C VAL A 506 9.36 -13.58 -13.92
N THR A 507 9.12 -13.79 -15.21
CA THR A 507 10.00 -14.56 -16.09
C THR A 507 10.17 -13.82 -17.41
N PRO A 508 11.13 -14.21 -18.28
CA PRO A 508 11.25 -13.62 -19.61
C PRO A 508 9.95 -13.67 -20.44
N ARG A 509 9.10 -14.68 -20.19
CA ARG A 509 7.78 -14.83 -20.82
C ARG A 509 6.73 -13.89 -20.21
N TRP A 510 6.76 -13.70 -18.90
CA TRP A 510 5.76 -12.94 -18.14
C TRP A 510 6.40 -11.72 -17.47
N ARG A 511 6.77 -10.73 -18.30
CA ARG A 511 7.28 -9.43 -17.87
C ARG A 511 6.12 -8.48 -17.53
N VAL A 512 6.36 -7.56 -16.59
CA VAL A 512 5.44 -6.47 -16.20
C VAL A 512 6.17 -5.14 -16.14
N MET A 513 5.44 -4.04 -16.28
CA MET A 513 5.97 -2.70 -16.45
C MET A 513 6.78 -2.25 -15.24
N ALA A 514 6.31 -2.56 -14.03
CA ALA A 514 7.01 -2.18 -12.81
C ALA A 514 8.45 -2.73 -12.77
N VAL A 515 8.63 -4.00 -13.13
CA VAL A 515 9.94 -4.65 -13.17
C VAL A 515 10.78 -4.16 -14.35
N ASP A 516 10.17 -3.94 -15.51
CA ASP A 516 10.89 -3.44 -16.68
C ASP A 516 11.40 -2.01 -16.49
N ILE A 517 10.62 -1.13 -15.87
CA ILE A 517 11.09 0.21 -15.52
C ILE A 517 12.29 0.10 -14.57
N TYR A 518 12.19 -0.73 -13.53
CA TYR A 518 13.31 -0.96 -12.61
C TYR A 518 14.57 -1.42 -13.37
N ASN A 519 14.44 -2.42 -14.25
CA ASN A 519 15.55 -2.93 -15.06
C ASN A 519 16.14 -1.87 -16.01
N PHE A 520 15.32 -0.97 -16.59
CA PHE A 520 15.84 0.12 -17.41
C PHE A 520 16.65 1.13 -16.59
N VAL A 521 16.23 1.42 -15.35
CA VAL A 521 17.00 2.29 -14.46
C VAL A 521 18.32 1.64 -14.06
N GLU A 522 18.29 0.36 -13.67
CA GLU A 522 19.49 -0.42 -13.34
C GLU A 522 20.47 -0.51 -14.52
N ALA A 523 19.95 -0.66 -15.75
CA ALA A 523 20.76 -0.66 -16.97
C ALA A 523 21.25 0.74 -17.39
N GLY A 524 20.93 1.81 -16.65
CA GLY A 524 21.29 3.19 -16.99
C GLY A 524 20.51 3.78 -18.16
N SER A 525 19.49 3.09 -18.68
CA SER A 525 18.62 3.55 -19.76
C SER A 525 17.52 4.47 -19.21
N LEU A 526 17.93 5.63 -18.69
CA LEU A 526 17.05 6.56 -17.99
C LEU A 526 15.91 7.09 -18.89
N GLY A 527 16.18 7.32 -20.19
CA GLY A 527 15.15 7.76 -21.13
C GLY A 527 14.04 6.73 -21.36
N ALA A 528 14.40 5.45 -21.52
CA ALA A 528 13.43 4.37 -21.64
C ALA A 528 12.65 4.16 -20.33
N ALA A 529 13.32 4.23 -19.18
CA ALA A 529 12.66 4.19 -17.87
C ALA A 529 11.65 5.33 -17.70
N ALA A 530 12.01 6.54 -18.12
CA ALA A 530 11.15 7.73 -18.05
C ALA A 530 9.94 7.64 -18.97
N ALA A 531 10.13 7.21 -20.22
CA ALA A 531 9.05 6.99 -21.16
C ALA A 531 8.07 5.90 -20.67
N MET A 532 8.59 4.78 -20.15
CA MET A 532 7.76 3.69 -19.64
C MET A 532 7.04 4.06 -18.34
N SER A 533 7.68 4.84 -17.46
CA SER A 533 7.06 5.42 -16.25
C SER A 533 5.92 6.38 -16.61
N SER A 534 6.14 7.24 -17.60
CA SER A 534 5.14 8.19 -18.08
C SER A 534 3.92 7.48 -18.65
N LEU A 535 4.15 6.42 -19.44
CA LEU A 535 3.08 5.58 -19.96
C LEU A 535 2.30 4.87 -18.84
N LEU A 536 3.00 4.34 -17.84
CA LEU A 536 2.35 3.71 -16.68
C LEU A 536 1.47 4.71 -15.92
N MET A 537 1.98 5.92 -15.65
CA MET A 537 1.21 6.97 -14.99
C MET A 537 -0.05 7.35 -15.80
N PHE A 538 0.09 7.50 -17.12
CA PHE A 538 -1.03 7.77 -18.00
C PHE A 538 -2.11 6.67 -17.96
N ILE A 539 -1.68 5.39 -18.00
CA ILE A 539 -2.59 4.24 -17.88
C ILE A 539 -3.34 4.27 -16.55
N VAL A 540 -2.63 4.50 -15.44
CA VAL A 540 -3.24 4.51 -14.09
C VAL A 540 -4.27 5.65 -13.98
N VAL A 541 -3.91 6.87 -14.37
CA VAL A 541 -4.82 8.03 -14.33
C VAL A 541 -6.05 7.80 -15.20
N THR A 542 -5.86 7.29 -16.42
CA THR A 542 -6.96 6.98 -17.35
C THR A 542 -7.92 5.96 -16.75
N LEU A 543 -7.41 4.89 -16.15
CA LEU A 543 -8.24 3.85 -15.55
C LEU A 543 -8.96 4.33 -14.28
N ILE A 544 -8.33 5.17 -13.47
CA ILE A 544 -9.01 5.83 -12.36
C ILE A 544 -10.19 6.65 -12.88
N MET A 545 -10.00 7.46 -13.93
CA MET A 545 -11.09 8.26 -14.52
C MET A 545 -12.23 7.39 -15.06
N ILE A 546 -11.92 6.25 -15.68
CA ILE A 546 -12.93 5.30 -16.18
C ILE A 546 -13.73 4.68 -15.04
N LEU A 547 -13.04 4.15 -14.02
CA LEU A 547 -13.68 3.52 -12.85
C LEU A 547 -14.52 4.54 -12.07
N TYR A 548 -14.03 5.77 -12.00
CA TYR A 548 -14.74 6.88 -11.41
C TYR A 548 -16.06 7.17 -12.13
N LYS A 549 -16.03 7.33 -13.45
CA LYS A 549 -17.24 7.53 -14.26
C LYS A 549 -18.24 6.37 -14.10
N ALA A 550 -17.75 5.14 -13.98
CA ALA A 550 -18.58 3.94 -13.75
C ALA A 550 -19.24 3.89 -12.36
N SER A 551 -18.67 4.59 -11.36
CA SER A 551 -19.20 4.66 -10.00
C SER A 551 -20.45 5.53 -9.85
N GLY A 552 -20.74 6.40 -10.84
CA GLY A 552 -21.84 7.38 -10.76
C GLY A 552 -21.61 8.49 -9.73
N ALA A 553 -20.46 8.52 -9.05
CA ALA A 553 -20.11 9.58 -8.12
C ALA A 553 -19.70 10.87 -8.88
N THR A 554 -20.19 12.04 -8.47
CA THR A 554 -19.71 13.38 -8.89
C THR A 554 -18.33 13.62 -8.29
N MET A 555 -17.28 14.01 -9.05
CA MET A 555 -15.85 14.10 -8.58
C MET A 555 -15.69 14.55 -7.12
N SER A 556 -15.83 13.60 -6.18
CA SER A 556 -15.80 13.86 -4.74
C SER A 556 -14.61 13.16 -4.08
N ILE A 557 -13.68 12.62 -4.89
CA ILE A 557 -12.31 12.37 -4.42
C ILE A 557 -11.73 13.67 -3.83
N PHE A 558 -12.24 14.84 -4.25
CA PHE A 558 -11.80 16.18 -3.86
C PHE A 558 -12.79 16.98 -3.00
N ARG A 559 -13.86 16.37 -2.48
CA ARG A 559 -14.74 17.01 -1.50
C ARG A 559 -14.65 16.22 -0.19
N LEU A 560 -13.71 16.66 0.65
CA LEU A 560 -13.78 16.45 2.10
C LEU A 560 -14.81 17.38 2.71
#